data_AF-A0A167VJY0-F1
#
_entry.id   AF-A0A167VJY0-F1
#
_cell.length_a   1.000
_cell.length_b   1.000
_cell.length_c   1.000
_cell.angle_alpha   90.00
_cell.angle_beta   90.00
_cell.angle_gamma   90.00
#
_symmetry.space_group_name_H-M   'P 1'
#
loop_
_entity.id
_entity.type
_entity.pdbx_description
1 polymer ?
#
loop_
_entity_poly.entity_id
_entity_poly.type
_entity_poly.pdbx_seq_one_letter_code
_entity_poly.pdbx_strand_id
1 'polypeptide(L)'
;MSGPMVYMEPLTSQNADMHIHVQDRTYLVHTIVIVNAFPVLAERTYQYNRGGNYHVDIDDGFDAEDVDEMITWAYIEYYGIDPCSPISYVGSGSEEAQVKMILKYAALVQMASYFESRSLEIGMISKLQQTINDLISEDTFIQIVRRYWTSALATPDIRGHFYKVAARRIPRLDSQMQFSSLPSTFLKNLDAEVQRSGADDLRPMIRLEH
;
A
#
# COMPACT_ATOMS: atom_id res chain seq x y z
N MET A 1 -12.44 -29.93 1.66
CA MET A 1 -11.00 -30.11 1.95
C MET A 1 -10.55 -28.81 2.58
N SER A 2 -10.20 -28.82 3.86
CA SER A 2 -9.80 -27.62 4.60
C SER A 2 -8.33 -27.33 4.34
N GLY A 3 -7.99 -26.08 3.96
CA GLY A 3 -6.62 -25.64 3.76
C GLY A 3 -5.79 -25.65 5.06
N PRO A 4 -4.45 -25.57 4.96
CA PRO A 4 -3.58 -25.51 6.13
C PRO A 4 -3.87 -24.26 6.98
N MET A 5 -4.18 -24.44 8.27
CA MET A 5 -4.28 -23.32 9.22
C MET A 5 -2.89 -22.76 9.50
N VAL A 6 -2.63 -21.55 9.01
CA VAL A 6 -1.47 -20.76 9.43
C VAL A 6 -1.82 -20.11 10.77
N TYR A 7 -1.27 -20.65 11.85
CA TYR A 7 -1.36 -20.03 13.17
C TYR A 7 -0.47 -18.78 13.19
N MET A 8 -1.07 -17.60 13.20
CA MET A 8 -0.39 -16.43 13.77
C MET A 8 -0.10 -16.73 15.25
N GLU A 9 1.08 -16.31 15.73
CA GLU A 9 1.54 -16.48 17.11
C GLU A 9 0.53 -15.95 18.17
N PRO A 10 0.60 -16.40 19.45
CA PRO A 10 -0.56 -16.76 20.28
C PRO A 10 -1.44 -15.62 20.83
N LEU A 11 -1.20 -14.37 20.44
CA LEU A 11 -1.95 -13.21 20.94
C LEU A 11 -3.31 -13.01 20.26
N THR A 12 -3.48 -13.44 19.01
CA THR A 12 -4.75 -13.26 18.28
C THR A 12 -5.74 -14.42 18.47
N SER A 13 -5.27 -15.61 18.87
CA SER A 13 -6.14 -16.81 18.96
C SER A 13 -6.91 -16.98 20.28
N GLN A 14 -6.46 -16.34 21.36
CA GLN A 14 -7.16 -16.47 22.66
C GLN A 14 -8.43 -15.63 22.63
N ASN A 15 -9.59 -16.27 22.78
CA ASN A 15 -10.92 -15.64 22.73
C ASN A 15 -11.28 -15.01 21.37
N ALA A 16 -10.63 -15.44 20.28
CA ALA A 16 -11.06 -15.11 18.93
C ALA A 16 -12.49 -15.64 18.68
N ASP A 17 -13.34 -14.79 18.13
CA ASP A 17 -14.76 -15.05 17.86
C ASP A 17 -15.12 -14.89 16.37
N MET A 18 -14.11 -14.59 15.53
CA MET A 18 -14.24 -14.40 14.09
C MET A 18 -13.16 -15.17 13.32
N HIS A 19 -13.58 -15.77 12.20
CA HIS A 19 -12.72 -16.40 11.20
C HIS A 19 -12.74 -15.56 9.92
N ILE A 20 -11.57 -15.15 9.46
CA ILE A 20 -11.40 -14.54 8.13
C ILE A 20 -10.69 -15.54 7.24
N HIS A 21 -11.32 -15.94 6.14
CA HIS A 21 -10.75 -16.84 5.15
C HIS A 21 -10.25 -16.04 3.94
N VAL A 22 -8.99 -16.22 3.57
CA VAL A 22 -8.37 -15.58 2.40
C VAL A 22 -7.50 -16.60 1.70
N GLN A 23 -7.80 -16.89 0.44
CA GLN A 23 -7.10 -17.92 -0.34
C GLN A 23 -7.06 -19.27 0.41
N ASP A 24 -5.88 -19.79 0.74
CA ASP A 24 -5.68 -21.02 1.50
C ASP A 24 -5.44 -20.80 3.00
N ARG A 25 -5.52 -19.56 3.48
CA ARG A 25 -5.27 -19.18 4.87
C ARG A 25 -6.56 -18.86 5.63
N THR A 26 -6.52 -19.07 6.94
CA THR A 26 -7.60 -18.72 7.86
C THR A 26 -7.03 -17.99 9.05
N TYR A 27 -7.56 -16.80 9.33
CA TYR A 27 -7.16 -15.95 10.43
C TYR A 27 -8.20 -16.02 11.55
N LEU A 28 -7.74 -16.32 12.77
CA LEU A 28 -8.53 -16.25 13.99
C LEU A 28 -8.36 -14.85 14.59
N VAL A 29 -9.45 -14.10 14.69
CA VAL A 29 -9.43 -12.69 15.08
C VAL A 29 -10.59 -12.34 16.00
N HIS A 30 -10.48 -11.17 16.64
CA HIS A 30 -11.54 -10.61 17.47
C HIS A 30 -12.46 -9.73 16.62
N THR A 31 -13.74 -10.06 16.58
CA THR A 31 -14.77 -9.30 15.83
C THR A 31 -14.70 -7.82 16.18
N ILE A 32 -14.61 -7.49 17.47
CA ILE A 32 -14.58 -6.10 17.94
C ILE A 32 -13.41 -5.30 17.36
N VAL A 33 -12.25 -5.91 17.13
CA VAL A 33 -11.09 -5.23 16.55
C VAL A 33 -11.33 -4.99 15.07
N ILE A 34 -11.72 -6.04 14.34
CA ILE A 34 -11.87 -6.01 12.89
C ILE A 34 -13.01 -5.08 12.46
N VAL A 35 -14.19 -5.16 13.08
CA VAL A 35 -15.35 -4.37 12.66
C VAL A 35 -15.20 -2.87 12.96
N ASN A 36 -14.38 -2.51 13.96
CA ASN A 36 -14.06 -1.12 14.24
C ASN A 36 -13.03 -0.54 13.25
N ALA A 37 -12.11 -1.36 12.75
CA ALA A 37 -11.08 -0.93 11.81
C ALA A 37 -11.55 -0.96 10.34
N PHE A 38 -12.48 -1.85 10.00
CA PHE A 38 -12.91 -2.13 8.61
C PHE A 38 -14.44 -2.16 8.50
N PRO A 39 -15.09 -1.02 8.23
CA PRO A 39 -16.55 -0.91 8.13
C PRO A 39 -17.20 -1.93 7.17
N VAL A 40 -16.57 -2.18 6.02
CA VAL A 40 -17.07 -3.16 5.04
C VAL A 40 -17.09 -4.59 5.62
N LEU A 41 -16.10 -4.94 6.44
CA LEU A 41 -16.09 -6.24 7.12
C LEU A 41 -17.13 -6.32 8.24
N ALA A 42 -17.48 -5.20 8.88
CA ALA A 42 -18.59 -5.14 9.83
C ALA A 42 -19.91 -5.53 9.18
N GLU A 43 -20.21 -4.98 8.00
CA GLU A 43 -21.42 -5.31 7.25
C GLU A 43 -21.48 -6.80 6.88
N ARG A 44 -20.37 -7.35 6.39
CA ARG A 44 -20.26 -8.79 6.09
C ARG A 44 -20.49 -9.64 7.34
N THR A 45 -19.89 -9.25 8.46
CA THR A 45 -20.00 -9.95 9.75
C THR A 45 -21.46 -10.09 10.22
N TYR A 46 -22.27 -9.02 10.11
CA TYR A 46 -23.69 -9.07 10.51
C TYR A 46 -24.55 -9.98 9.62
N GLN A 47 -24.18 -10.16 8.36
CA GLN A 47 -24.92 -11.02 7.43
C GLN A 47 -24.66 -12.51 7.66
N TYR A 48 -23.52 -12.87 8.26
CA TYR A 48 -23.04 -14.26 8.36
C TYR A 48 -22.98 -14.81 9.80
N ASN A 49 -23.76 -14.27 10.74
CA ASN A 49 -23.83 -14.82 12.10
C ASN A 49 -24.49 -16.21 12.09
N ARG A 50 -23.66 -17.27 12.10
CA ARG A 50 -24.08 -18.66 12.23
C ARG A 50 -23.66 -19.21 13.58
N GLY A 51 -24.52 -19.02 14.59
CA GLY A 51 -24.38 -19.73 15.86
C GLY A 51 -23.25 -19.23 16.76
N GLY A 52 -22.91 -17.93 16.70
CA GLY A 52 -21.97 -17.31 17.65
C GLY A 52 -20.51 -17.24 17.19
N ASN A 53 -20.18 -17.79 16.02
CA ASN A 53 -18.90 -17.57 15.36
C ASN A 53 -19.14 -16.80 14.05
N TYR A 54 -18.39 -15.73 13.86
CA TYR A 54 -18.45 -14.95 12.63
C TYR A 54 -17.50 -15.54 11.59
N HIS A 55 -17.97 -15.64 10.34
CA HIS A 55 -17.18 -16.12 9.21
C HIS A 55 -17.23 -15.08 8.10
N VAL A 56 -16.07 -14.69 7.59
CA VAL A 56 -15.93 -13.73 6.50
C VAL A 56 -14.92 -14.25 5.49
N ASP A 57 -15.34 -14.35 4.24
CA ASP A 57 -14.47 -14.70 3.12
C ASP A 57 -14.01 -13.42 2.39
N ILE A 58 -12.73 -13.35 2.05
CA ILE A 58 -12.13 -12.29 1.21
C ILE A 58 -11.65 -12.93 -0.09
N ASP A 59 -12.53 -12.93 -1.09
CA ASP A 59 -12.27 -13.46 -2.44
C ASP A 59 -11.98 -12.36 -3.48
N ASP A 60 -11.73 -11.14 -3.00
CA ASP A 60 -11.62 -9.93 -3.80
C ASP A 60 -10.26 -9.78 -4.53
N GLY A 61 -9.49 -10.86 -4.63
CA GLY A 61 -8.19 -10.90 -5.32
C GLY A 61 -7.01 -10.35 -4.52
N PHE A 62 -7.19 -10.12 -3.21
CA PHE A 62 -6.11 -9.68 -2.32
C PHE A 62 -5.18 -10.83 -1.95
N ASP A 63 -3.89 -10.51 -1.78
CA ASP A 63 -2.90 -11.46 -1.29
C ASP A 63 -3.08 -11.72 0.20
N ALA A 64 -2.91 -12.97 0.63
CA ALA A 64 -3.05 -13.34 2.03
C ALA A 64 -2.05 -12.59 2.93
N GLU A 65 -0.84 -12.30 2.44
CA GLU A 65 0.17 -11.51 3.17
C GLU A 65 -0.24 -10.04 3.32
N ASP A 66 -0.99 -9.46 2.38
CA ASP A 66 -1.50 -8.09 2.51
C ASP A 66 -2.63 -8.04 3.55
N VAL A 67 -3.49 -9.06 3.57
CA VAL A 67 -4.54 -9.19 4.57
C VAL A 67 -3.98 -9.40 5.98
N ASP A 68 -2.92 -10.21 6.11
CA ASP A 68 -2.19 -10.39 7.37
C ASP A 68 -1.74 -9.03 7.95
N GLU A 69 -1.18 -8.19 7.08
CA GLU A 69 -0.68 -6.88 7.48
C GLU A 69 -1.80 -5.87 7.78
N MET A 70 -2.90 -5.95 7.05
CA MET A 70 -4.13 -5.22 7.35
C MET A 70 -4.68 -5.60 8.73
N ILE A 71 -4.75 -6.89 9.05
CA ILE A 71 -5.20 -7.39 10.35
C ILE A 71 -4.26 -6.90 11.46
N THR A 72 -2.96 -7.03 11.26
CA THR A 72 -1.94 -6.55 12.21
C THR A 72 -2.12 -5.07 12.52
N TRP A 73 -2.34 -4.23 11.50
CA TRP A 73 -2.61 -2.81 11.69
C TRP A 73 -3.84 -2.53 12.57
N ALA A 74 -4.94 -3.26 12.36
CA ALA A 74 -6.15 -3.07 13.16
C ALA A 74 -5.92 -3.35 14.65
N TYR A 75 -5.10 -4.35 14.98
CA TYR A 75 -4.73 -4.60 16.38
C TYR A 75 -3.78 -3.54 16.94
N ILE A 76 -2.80 -3.08 16.16
CA ILE A 76 -1.93 -1.94 16.55
C ILE A 76 -2.79 -0.73 16.90
N GLU A 77 -3.73 -0.38 16.04
CA GLU A 77 -4.60 0.78 16.23
C GLU A 77 -5.52 0.61 17.45
N TYR A 78 -6.12 -0.57 17.61
CA TYR A 78 -7.09 -0.82 18.66
C TYR A 78 -6.46 -0.89 20.06
N TYR A 79 -5.32 -1.58 20.20
CA TYR A 79 -4.68 -1.81 21.49
C TYR A 79 -3.52 -0.85 21.78
N GLY A 80 -3.00 -0.14 20.78
CA GLY A 80 -1.76 0.62 20.90
C GLY A 80 -0.53 -0.27 21.15
N ILE A 81 -0.68 -1.58 20.96
CA ILE A 81 0.35 -2.59 21.15
C ILE A 81 0.52 -3.26 19.80
N ASP A 82 1.76 -3.31 19.35
CA ASP A 82 2.12 -4.05 18.16
C ASP A 82 2.13 -5.55 18.48
N PRO A 83 1.09 -6.33 18.08
CA PRO A 83 1.02 -7.74 18.44
C PRO A 83 1.92 -8.59 17.55
N CYS A 84 2.34 -8.05 16.41
CA CYS A 84 3.18 -8.69 15.41
C CYS A 84 4.22 -7.67 15.01
N SER A 85 5.39 -7.71 15.66
CA SER A 85 6.52 -6.81 15.42
C SER A 85 6.56 -6.39 13.94
N PRO A 86 6.40 -5.10 13.65
CA PRO A 86 6.01 -4.65 12.32
C PRO A 86 7.06 -5.19 11.38
N ILE A 87 6.65 -5.78 10.25
CA ILE A 87 7.54 -6.55 9.37
C ILE A 87 8.91 -5.91 9.44
N SER A 88 9.82 -6.65 10.07
CA SER A 88 11.21 -6.25 10.18
C SER A 88 11.76 -6.39 8.77
N TYR A 89 11.42 -5.46 7.88
CA TYR A 89 12.22 -5.10 6.72
C TYR A 89 13.46 -4.39 7.28
N VAL A 90 14.22 -5.13 8.09
CA VAL A 90 15.62 -4.89 8.37
C VAL A 90 16.37 -5.30 7.11
N GLY A 91 16.09 -4.57 6.03
CA GLY A 91 16.76 -4.59 4.75
C GLY A 91 17.16 -3.16 4.44
N SER A 92 17.83 -2.52 5.40
CA SER A 92 18.27 -1.14 5.38
C SER A 92 19.24 -0.91 4.22
N GLY A 93 18.71 -0.56 3.04
CA GLY A 93 19.46 0.10 1.97
C GLY A 93 19.48 -0.55 0.59
N SER A 94 18.88 -1.73 0.37
CA SER A 94 18.85 -2.29 -1.00
C SER A 94 17.68 -1.74 -1.81
N GLU A 95 17.92 -1.43 -3.09
CA GLU A 95 16.89 -0.93 -4.02
C GLU A 95 15.70 -1.89 -4.15
N GLU A 96 15.96 -3.20 -4.20
CA GLU A 96 14.92 -4.23 -4.30
C GLU A 96 13.98 -4.21 -3.08
N ALA A 97 14.53 -4.04 -1.88
CA ALA A 97 13.73 -3.93 -0.67
C ALA A 97 12.86 -2.66 -0.69
N GLN A 98 13.39 -1.53 -1.17
CA GLN A 98 12.62 -0.29 -1.31
C GLN A 98 11.45 -0.44 -2.29
N VAL A 99 11.67 -1.10 -3.43
CA VAL A 99 10.60 -1.38 -4.40
C VAL A 99 9.53 -2.27 -3.77
N LYS A 100 9.91 -3.36 -3.11
CA LYS A 100 8.96 -4.27 -2.43
C LYS A 100 8.12 -3.52 -1.39
N MET A 101 8.75 -2.68 -0.56
CA MET A 101 8.04 -1.86 0.42
C MET A 101 7.05 -0.88 -0.22
N ILE A 102 7.44 -0.20 -1.30
CA ILE A 102 6.56 0.73 -2.02
C ILE A 102 5.33 0.00 -2.57
N LEU A 103 5.52 -1.18 -3.16
CA LEU A 103 4.42 -1.99 -3.69
C LEU A 103 3.51 -2.49 -2.58
N LYS A 104 4.08 -2.95 -1.46
CA LYS A 104 3.33 -3.39 -0.29
C LYS A 104 2.45 -2.26 0.26
N TYR A 105 3.02 -1.08 0.49
CA TYR A 105 2.23 0.06 0.98
C TYR A 105 1.18 0.51 -0.02
N ALA A 106 1.48 0.48 -1.32
CA ALA A 106 0.49 0.79 -2.35
C ALA A 106 -0.69 -0.21 -2.35
N ALA A 107 -0.41 -1.51 -2.22
CA ALA A 107 -1.44 -2.54 -2.08
C ALA A 107 -2.29 -2.34 -0.82
N LEU A 108 -1.65 -2.02 0.31
CA LEU A 108 -2.36 -1.73 1.56
C LEU A 108 -3.21 -0.46 1.48
N VAL A 109 -2.81 0.57 0.73
CA VAL A 109 -3.68 1.74 0.47
C VAL A 109 -4.92 1.33 -0.32
N GLN A 110 -4.77 0.50 -1.35
CA GLN A 110 -5.92 0.01 -2.13
C GLN A 110 -6.87 -0.82 -1.27
N MET A 111 -6.30 -1.70 -0.44
CA MET A 111 -7.05 -2.53 0.50
C MET A 111 -7.79 -1.66 1.53
N ALA A 112 -7.11 -0.64 2.08
CA ALA A 112 -7.72 0.30 3.02
C ALA A 112 -8.88 1.08 2.41
N SER A 113 -8.73 1.52 1.15
CA SER A 113 -9.79 2.18 0.40
C SER A 113 -10.97 1.23 0.16
N TYR A 114 -10.70 -0.03 -0.23
CA TYR A 114 -11.72 -1.04 -0.47
C TYR A 114 -12.52 -1.40 0.79
N PHE A 115 -11.84 -1.56 1.94
CA PHE A 115 -12.48 -1.89 3.21
C PHE A 115 -12.91 -0.67 4.04
N GLU A 116 -12.82 0.54 3.47
CA GLU A 116 -13.18 1.81 4.09
C GLU A 116 -12.43 2.13 5.40
N SER A 117 -11.19 1.64 5.52
CA SER A 117 -10.32 1.91 6.67
C SER A 117 -9.51 3.18 6.49
N ARG A 118 -10.08 4.31 6.93
CA ARG A 118 -9.45 5.63 6.79
C ARG A 118 -8.12 5.75 7.54
N SER A 119 -8.01 5.13 8.72
CA SER A 119 -6.79 5.17 9.54
C SER A 119 -5.63 4.44 8.87
N LEU A 120 -5.89 3.23 8.37
CA LEU A 120 -4.93 2.45 7.59
C LEU A 120 -4.54 3.20 6.31
N GLU A 121 -5.51 3.77 5.59
CA GLU A 121 -5.25 4.50 4.36
C GLU A 121 -4.29 5.67 4.60
N ILE A 122 -4.57 6.52 5.60
CA ILE A 122 -3.70 7.66 5.96
C ILE A 122 -2.31 7.16 6.40
N GLY A 123 -2.25 6.13 7.23
CA GLY A 123 -0.99 5.56 7.72
C GLY A 123 -0.12 5.02 6.60
N MET A 124 -0.71 4.28 5.67
CA MET A 124 0.00 3.68 4.54
C MET A 124 0.38 4.71 3.48
N ILE A 125 -0.45 5.72 3.22
CA ILE A 125 -0.07 6.86 2.36
C ILE A 125 1.15 7.57 2.96
N SER A 126 1.16 7.83 4.27
CA SER A 126 2.29 8.49 4.93
C SER A 126 3.58 7.68 4.82
N LYS A 127 3.53 6.38 5.13
CA LYS A 127 4.69 5.46 4.99
C LYS A 127 5.19 5.37 3.55
N LEU A 128 4.27 5.30 2.59
CA LEU A 128 4.59 5.26 1.17
C LEU A 128 5.28 6.55 0.72
N GLN A 129 4.73 7.71 1.06
CA GLN A 129 5.31 9.01 0.72
C GLN A 129 6.71 9.17 1.30
N GLN A 130 6.92 8.75 2.55
CA GLN A 130 8.24 8.74 3.18
C GLN A 130 9.21 7.81 2.45
N THR A 131 8.78 6.57 2.15
CA THR A 131 9.63 5.59 1.44
C THR A 131 10.03 6.09 0.05
N ILE A 132 9.13 6.78 -0.66
CA ILE A 132 9.43 7.40 -1.96
C ILE A 132 10.44 8.55 -1.81
N ASN A 133 10.31 9.37 -0.78
CA ASN A 133 11.27 10.45 -0.51
C ASN A 133 12.66 9.89 -0.21
N ASP A 134 12.70 8.78 0.53
CA ASP A 134 13.92 8.10 0.97
C ASP A 134 14.51 7.16 -0.10
N LEU A 135 13.95 7.13 -1.32
CA LEU A 135 14.49 6.35 -2.43
C LEU A 135 15.95 6.73 -2.72
N ILE A 136 16.80 5.70 -2.69
CA ILE A 136 18.26 5.85 -2.75
C ILE A 136 18.72 6.25 -4.15
N SER A 137 18.08 5.71 -5.20
CA SER A 137 18.47 5.96 -6.58
C SER A 137 17.31 6.44 -7.46
N GLU A 138 17.68 7.23 -8.46
CA GLU A 138 16.77 7.70 -9.49
C GLU A 138 16.33 6.55 -10.42
N ASP A 139 17.22 5.58 -10.68
CA ASP A 139 16.91 4.36 -11.43
C ASP A 139 15.75 3.59 -10.79
N THR A 140 15.75 3.47 -9.46
CA THR A 140 14.67 2.80 -8.72
C THR A 140 13.36 3.56 -8.88
N PHE A 141 13.41 4.89 -8.77
CA PHE A 141 12.23 5.74 -8.97
C PHE A 141 11.64 5.55 -10.38
N ILE A 142 12.48 5.58 -11.42
CA ILE A 142 12.07 5.37 -12.81
C ILE A 142 11.49 3.97 -13.02
N GLN A 143 12.12 2.92 -12.48
CA GLN A 143 11.60 1.55 -12.58
C GLN A 143 10.20 1.44 -11.96
N ILE A 144 9.98 2.08 -10.81
CA ILE A 144 8.69 2.09 -10.14
C ILE A 144 7.63 2.76 -11.01
N VAL A 145 7.92 3.94 -11.55
CA VAL A 145 7.01 4.65 -12.44
C VAL A 145 6.74 3.84 -13.71
N ARG A 146 7.76 3.23 -14.32
CA ARG A 146 7.57 2.45 -15.56
C ARG A 146 6.69 1.21 -15.37
N ARG A 147 6.86 0.50 -14.25
CA ARG A 147 6.22 -0.80 -14.04
C ARG A 147 4.89 -0.72 -13.30
N TYR A 148 4.71 0.24 -12.41
CA TYR A 148 3.63 0.19 -11.40
C TYR A 148 2.76 1.44 -11.35
N TRP A 149 3.03 2.43 -12.21
CA TRP A 149 2.27 3.68 -12.30
C TRP A 149 0.78 3.50 -12.59
N THR A 150 0.45 2.54 -13.45
CA THR A 150 -0.93 2.32 -13.92
C THR A 150 -1.76 1.42 -13.01
N SER A 151 -1.12 0.60 -12.18
CA SER A 151 -1.77 -0.40 -11.34
C SER A 151 -1.69 -0.06 -9.85
N ALA A 152 -0.54 -0.28 -9.23
CA ALA A 152 -0.36 -0.17 -7.78
C ALA A 152 -0.48 1.28 -7.27
N LEU A 153 0.03 2.24 -8.04
CA LEU A 153 0.11 3.65 -7.65
C LEU A 153 -1.09 4.48 -8.10
N ALA A 154 -2.25 3.85 -8.32
CA ALA A 154 -3.35 4.46 -9.07
C ALA A 154 -4.17 5.52 -8.30
N THR A 155 -4.03 5.62 -6.98
CA THR A 155 -4.83 6.59 -6.21
C THR A 155 -4.37 8.02 -6.52
N PRO A 156 -5.30 8.98 -6.67
CA PRO A 156 -4.97 10.36 -7.01
C PRO A 156 -3.92 10.99 -6.09
N ASP A 157 -3.99 10.70 -4.79
CA ASP A 157 -3.08 11.25 -3.78
C ASP A 157 -1.65 10.71 -3.94
N ILE A 158 -1.51 9.41 -4.18
CA ILE A 158 -0.21 8.78 -4.45
C ILE A 158 0.38 9.34 -5.74
N ARG A 159 -0.43 9.42 -6.81
CA ARG A 159 -0.01 9.99 -8.09
C ARG A 159 0.50 11.42 -7.94
N GLY A 160 -0.27 12.26 -7.22
CA GLY A 160 0.11 13.64 -6.92
C GLY A 160 1.46 13.72 -6.22
N HIS A 161 1.72 12.86 -5.23
CA HIS A 161 3.01 12.82 -4.54
C HIS A 161 4.15 12.40 -5.47
N PHE A 162 3.96 11.37 -6.29
CA PHE A 162 4.97 10.95 -7.27
C PHE A 162 5.34 12.06 -8.25
N TYR A 163 4.36 12.86 -8.72
CA TYR A 163 4.68 14.01 -9.59
C TYR A 163 5.49 15.08 -8.85
N LYS A 164 5.16 15.36 -7.58
CA LYS A 164 5.92 16.32 -6.77
C LYS A 164 7.36 15.86 -6.54
N VAL A 165 7.56 14.57 -6.28
CA VAL A 165 8.89 13.98 -6.10
C VAL A 165 9.66 13.97 -7.42
N ALA A 166 9.02 13.57 -8.52
CA ALA A 166 9.60 13.62 -9.85
C ALA A 166 10.04 15.05 -10.21
N ALA A 167 9.18 16.06 -9.99
CA ALA A 167 9.46 17.45 -10.28
C ALA A 167 10.74 17.95 -9.58
N ARG A 168 10.94 17.57 -8.32
CA ARG A 168 12.17 17.90 -7.56
C ARG A 168 13.41 17.17 -8.04
N ARG A 169 13.22 15.99 -8.66
CA ARG A 169 14.29 15.13 -9.17
C ARG A 169 14.61 15.40 -10.65
N ILE A 170 13.87 16.27 -11.35
CA ILE A 170 14.07 16.57 -12.79
C ILE A 170 15.53 16.84 -13.15
N PRO A 171 16.28 17.72 -12.46
CA PRO A 171 17.67 18.01 -12.85
C PRO A 171 18.59 16.77 -12.80
N ARG A 172 18.28 15.80 -11.92
CA ARG A 172 19.04 14.56 -11.78
C ARG A 172 18.62 13.52 -12.82
N LEU A 173 17.33 13.43 -13.11
CA LEU A 173 16.78 12.53 -14.11
C LEU A 173 17.18 12.90 -15.54
N ASP A 174 17.29 14.21 -15.82
CA ASP A 174 17.69 14.76 -17.11
C ASP A 174 19.16 14.46 -17.43
N SER A 175 20.04 14.66 -16.44
CA SER A 175 21.47 14.37 -16.60
C SER A 175 21.78 12.89 -16.86
N GLN A 176 20.80 12.00 -16.64
CA GLN A 176 20.89 10.57 -16.91
C GLN A 176 20.13 10.12 -18.18
N MET A 177 19.53 11.05 -18.94
CA MET A 177 18.71 10.77 -20.14
C MET A 177 17.54 9.78 -19.90
N GLN A 178 17.01 9.70 -18.68
CA GLN A 178 16.04 8.65 -18.33
C GLN A 178 14.57 9.01 -18.62
N PHE A 179 14.29 10.28 -18.92
CA PHE A 179 12.92 10.78 -19.19
C PHE A 179 12.25 10.10 -20.39
N SER A 180 13.02 9.80 -21.44
CA SER A 180 12.51 9.14 -22.66
C SER A 180 11.94 7.75 -22.40
N SER A 181 12.31 7.12 -21.28
CA SER A 181 11.84 5.78 -20.90
C SER A 181 10.53 5.77 -20.09
N LEU A 182 10.04 6.94 -19.68
CA LEU A 182 8.84 7.07 -18.87
C LEU A 182 7.55 7.00 -19.70
N PRO A 183 6.43 6.51 -19.13
CA PRO A 183 5.15 6.50 -19.82
C PRO A 183 4.72 7.93 -20.24
N SER A 184 4.26 8.09 -21.48
CA SER A 184 3.82 9.41 -22.00
C SER A 184 2.70 10.04 -21.17
N THR A 185 1.81 9.21 -20.60
CA THR A 185 0.76 9.65 -19.68
C THR A 185 1.32 10.20 -18.37
N PHE A 186 2.42 9.64 -17.86
CA PHE A 186 3.12 10.17 -16.70
C PHE A 186 3.78 11.51 -17.04
N LEU A 187 4.51 11.60 -18.14
CA LEU A 187 5.18 12.83 -18.59
C LEU A 187 4.21 14.00 -18.79
N LYS A 188 3.04 13.73 -19.40
CA LYS A 188 1.99 14.75 -19.59
C LYS A 188 1.48 15.32 -18.27
N ASN A 189 1.29 14.47 -17.28
CA ASN A 189 0.81 14.89 -15.97
C ASN A 189 1.92 15.51 -15.10
N LEU A 190 3.18 15.10 -15.30
CA LEU A 190 4.34 15.75 -14.71
C LEU A 190 4.49 17.18 -15.22
N ASP A 191 4.34 17.42 -16.54
CA ASP A 191 4.33 18.79 -17.11
C ASP A 191 3.21 19.64 -16.49
N ALA A 192 2.02 19.06 -16.30
CA ALA A 192 0.91 19.74 -15.64
C ALA A 192 1.21 20.07 -14.17
N GLU A 193 1.87 19.19 -13.42
CA GLU A 193 2.27 19.47 -12.04
C GLU A 193 3.38 20.53 -11.96
N VAL A 194 4.37 20.47 -12.85
CA VAL A 194 5.41 21.51 -12.96
C VAL A 194 4.79 22.88 -13.22
N GLN A 195 3.85 22.95 -14.16
CA GLN A 195 3.10 24.18 -14.43
C GLN A 195 2.32 24.67 -13.20
N ARG A 196 1.65 23.78 -12.46
CA ARG A 196 0.94 24.15 -11.22
C ARG A 196 1.87 24.64 -10.13
N SER A 197 3.07 24.10 -10.05
CA SER A 197 4.08 24.47 -9.04
C SER A 197 4.80 25.78 -9.36
N GLY A 198 4.62 26.34 -10.56
CA GLY A 198 5.30 27.56 -11.02
C GLY A 198 6.77 27.35 -11.41
N ALA A 199 7.23 26.10 -11.55
CA ALA A 199 8.59 25.75 -11.96
C ALA A 199 8.72 25.64 -13.50
N ASP A 200 8.24 26.66 -14.22
CA ASP A 200 8.18 26.65 -15.69
C ASP A 200 9.56 26.48 -16.36
N ASP A 201 10.64 26.79 -15.64
CA ASP A 201 12.03 26.61 -16.05
C ASP A 201 12.45 25.13 -16.20
N LEU A 202 11.76 24.20 -15.53
CA LEU A 202 12.02 22.76 -15.65
C LEU A 202 11.31 22.09 -16.84
N ARG A 203 10.35 22.78 -17.47
CA ARG A 203 9.54 22.20 -18.57
C ARG A 203 10.33 21.80 -19.82
N PRO A 204 11.38 22.53 -20.26
CA PRO A 204 12.20 22.11 -21.39
C PRO A 204 12.83 20.72 -21.20
N MET A 205 13.14 20.33 -19.94
CA MET A 205 13.76 19.05 -19.59
C MET A 205 12.76 17.88 -19.66
N ILE A 206 11.46 18.14 -19.47
CA ILE A 206 10.40 17.13 -19.63
C ILE A 206 10.11 16.87 -21.12
N ARG A 207 10.31 17.89 -21.95
CA ARG A 207 9.96 17.90 -23.38
C ARG A 207 11.05 17.34 -24.28
N LEU A 208 12.01 16.59 -23.74
CA LEU A 208 13.09 15.98 -24.52
C LEU A 208 12.53 15.04 -25.60
N GLU A 209 12.38 15.63 -26.79
CA GLU A 209 12.32 15.06 -28.13
C GLU A 209 11.33 13.91 -28.34
N HIS A 210 10.14 14.27 -28.83
CA HIS A 210 9.39 13.42 -29.76
C HIS A 210 10.06 13.40 -31.14
#